data_AF-A0A9D0P281-F1
#
_entry.id   AF-A0A9D0P281-F1
#
_cell.length_a   1.000
_cell.length_b   1.000
_cell.length_c   1.000
_cell.angle_alpha   90.00
_cell.angle_beta   90.00
_cell.angle_gamma   90.00
#
_symmetry.space_group_name_H-M   'P 1'
#
loop_
_entity.id
_entity.type
_entity.pdbx_description
1 polymer ?
#
loop_
_entity_poly.entity_id
_entity_poly.type
_entity_poly.pdbx_seq_one_letter_code
_entity_poly.pdbx_strand_id
1 'polypeptide(L)'
;MILSPQPPFCLRFILVSSSLYLTACSLAPETLPYSGEVRPAPELAAAPEKVVDTPPKESEVRAQPAPPKAPVSIPVISRFDAKPGYYLQAGAFSSEENAQRMAREIAEATRGSVVVVRDQNDHGAVFFKPQAGPYPSLSAAVEGEAMLKKMGITKPRFIRRSKKKTQ
;
A
#
# COMPACT_ATOMS: atom_id res chain seq x y z
N MET A 1 55.76 -16.08 -33.15
CA MET A 1 56.34 -15.71 -31.84
C MET A 1 55.67 -14.40 -31.46
N ILE A 2 54.82 -14.26 -30.43
CA ILE A 2 54.77 -14.89 -29.11
C ILE A 2 53.30 -15.23 -28.79
N LEU A 3 53.10 -16.48 -28.38
CA LEU A 3 51.84 -17.08 -27.98
C LEU A 3 51.61 -16.73 -26.49
N SER A 4 50.53 -16.01 -26.17
CA SER A 4 50.21 -15.65 -24.79
C SER A 4 49.53 -16.84 -24.08
N PRO A 5 50.00 -17.27 -22.89
CA PRO A 5 49.43 -18.41 -22.18
C PRO A 5 48.17 -18.07 -21.38
N GLN A 6 47.17 -18.93 -21.51
CA GLN A 6 45.95 -19.01 -20.70
C GLN A 6 46.27 -19.24 -19.21
N PRO A 7 45.52 -18.66 -18.26
CA PRO A 7 45.32 -19.27 -16.96
C PRO A 7 44.03 -20.12 -16.94
N PRO A 8 44.07 -21.37 -16.43
CA PRO A 8 42.86 -22.16 -16.23
C PRO A 8 42.07 -21.58 -15.04
N PHE A 9 40.92 -20.98 -15.32
CA PHE A 9 39.94 -20.71 -14.27
C PHE A 9 39.38 -22.05 -13.78
N CYS A 10 39.99 -22.56 -12.72
CA CYS A 10 39.49 -23.66 -11.91
C CYS A 10 38.08 -23.32 -11.40
N LEU A 11 37.11 -23.91 -12.08
CA LEU A 11 35.72 -24.03 -11.71
C LEU A 11 35.61 -24.80 -10.39
N ARG A 12 35.75 -24.13 -9.25
CA ARG A 12 35.36 -24.71 -7.95
C ARG A 12 33.85 -24.66 -7.82
N PHE A 13 33.20 -25.67 -8.39
CA PHE A 13 31.91 -26.17 -7.95
C PHE A 13 32.05 -26.56 -6.46
N ILE A 14 31.64 -25.66 -5.56
CA ILE A 14 31.36 -26.04 -4.17
C ILE A 14 29.91 -26.54 -4.16
N LEU A 15 29.78 -27.84 -4.42
CA LEU A 15 28.61 -28.64 -4.13
C LEU A 15 28.66 -28.98 -2.63
N VAL A 16 27.97 -28.20 -1.80
CA VAL A 16 27.60 -28.55 -0.43
C VAL A 16 26.08 -28.54 -0.43
N SER A 17 25.45 -29.65 -0.82
CA SER A 17 25.09 -30.79 0.03
C SER A 17 24.31 -30.37 1.27
N SER A 18 23.04 -30.75 1.26
CA SER A 18 22.25 -31.17 2.41
C SER A 18 21.88 -30.12 3.45
N SER A 19 20.65 -29.63 3.36
CA SER A 19 19.71 -29.82 4.47
C SER A 19 18.27 -29.69 3.97
N LEU A 20 17.70 -30.80 3.51
CA LEU A 20 16.25 -30.99 3.57
C LEU A 20 15.86 -30.95 5.05
N TYR A 21 15.14 -29.91 5.47
CA TYR A 21 14.27 -30.01 6.63
C TYR A 21 12.84 -30.17 6.13
N LEU A 22 12.49 -31.41 5.76
CA LEU A 22 11.11 -31.88 5.88
C LEU A 22 10.95 -32.36 7.32
N THR A 23 10.26 -31.60 8.15
CA THR A 23 9.68 -32.13 9.38
C THR A 23 8.17 -32.20 9.15
N ALA A 24 7.73 -33.36 8.66
CA ALA A 24 6.35 -33.78 8.67
C ALA A 24 6.24 -35.00 9.59
N CYS A 25 5.74 -34.77 10.79
CA CYS A 25 5.09 -35.73 11.68
C CYS A 25 4.21 -34.87 12.61
N SER A 26 3.03 -35.25 13.08
CA SER A 26 2.06 -36.28 12.77
C SER A 26 1.01 -36.14 13.90
N LEU A 27 -0.27 -36.09 13.56
CA LEU A 27 -1.44 -36.45 14.39
C LEU A 27 -1.58 -35.92 15.84
N ALA A 28 -2.58 -35.05 16.06
CA ALA A 28 -3.76 -35.39 16.89
C ALA A 28 -4.84 -34.29 16.79
N PRO A 29 -6.11 -34.64 16.46
CA PRO A 29 -7.26 -33.77 16.67
C PRO A 29 -7.86 -34.03 18.06
N GLU A 30 -7.70 -33.10 19.00
CA GLU A 30 -8.47 -33.14 20.25
C GLU A 30 -9.73 -32.28 20.10
N THR A 31 -10.79 -32.95 19.66
CA THR A 31 -12.17 -32.53 19.87
C THR A 31 -12.48 -32.60 21.36
N LEU A 32 -12.71 -31.47 22.02
CA LEU A 32 -13.45 -31.45 23.28
C LEU A 32 -14.95 -31.29 22.97
N PRO A 33 -15.81 -32.18 23.50
CA PRO A 33 -17.25 -32.12 23.33
C PRO A 33 -17.84 -31.08 24.29
N TYR A 34 -18.29 -29.94 23.79
CA TYR A 34 -19.27 -29.13 24.51
C TYR A 34 -20.65 -29.46 23.98
N SER A 35 -21.26 -30.50 24.55
CA SER A 35 -22.64 -30.87 24.33
C SER A 35 -23.41 -30.64 25.62
N GLY A 36 -24.46 -29.83 25.52
CA GLY A 36 -25.64 -29.94 26.36
C GLY A 36 -25.70 -29.02 27.58
N GLU A 37 -26.34 -27.86 27.42
CA GLU A 37 -27.52 -27.64 28.24
C GLU A 37 -28.63 -27.02 27.37
N VAL A 38 -29.58 -27.89 27.03
CA VAL A 38 -30.84 -27.56 26.38
C VAL A 38 -31.72 -26.84 27.41
N ARG A 39 -32.17 -25.63 27.08
CA ARG A 39 -33.39 -25.08 27.68
C ARG A 39 -34.49 -25.01 26.61
N PRO A 40 -35.72 -25.46 26.94
CA PRO A 40 -36.79 -25.67 25.97
C PRO A 40 -37.44 -24.36 25.50
N ALA A 41 -37.91 -24.39 24.26
CA ALA A 41 -38.68 -23.33 23.60
C ALA A 41 -40.06 -23.10 24.25
N PRO A 42 -40.73 -21.99 23.88
CA PRO A 42 -41.84 -22.20 22.97
C PRO A 42 -41.86 -21.26 21.77
N GLU A 43 -42.57 -21.77 20.78
CA GLU A 43 -42.73 -21.39 19.39
C GLU A 43 -43.82 -20.31 19.18
N LEU A 44 -43.69 -19.58 18.07
CA LEU A 44 -44.69 -18.78 17.35
C LEU A 44 -45.33 -17.54 18.02
N ALA A 45 -45.00 -16.34 17.50
CA ALA A 45 -46.01 -15.41 16.98
C ALA A 45 -45.38 -14.24 16.18
N ALA A 46 -45.76 -14.16 14.91
CA ALA A 46 -46.10 -12.94 14.15
C ALA A 46 -45.06 -11.83 13.93
N ALA A 47 -44.61 -11.71 12.67
CA ALA A 47 -44.42 -10.40 12.03
C ALA A 47 -45.81 -9.73 11.86
N PRO A 48 -45.95 -8.38 11.85
CA PRO A 48 -45.58 -7.60 10.66
C PRO A 48 -45.16 -6.12 10.87
N GLU A 49 -44.49 -5.61 9.82
CA GLU A 49 -44.64 -4.29 9.17
C GLU A 49 -44.35 -2.92 9.86
N LYS A 50 -43.66 -2.10 9.03
CA LYS A 50 -43.76 -0.64 8.82
C LYS A 50 -43.30 0.31 9.94
N VAL A 51 -42.19 1.00 9.66
CA VAL A 51 -42.05 2.43 10.01
C VAL A 51 -41.51 3.18 8.78
N VAL A 52 -42.39 3.96 8.17
CA VAL A 52 -42.11 5.04 7.21
C VAL A 52 -42.55 6.35 7.90
N ASP A 53 -41.91 7.45 7.49
CA ASP A 53 -42.18 8.88 7.77
C ASP A 53 -41.49 9.50 9.01
N THR A 54 -40.37 10.24 8.88
CA THR A 54 -40.13 11.66 8.44
C THR A 54 -40.00 12.66 9.62
N PRO A 55 -39.26 13.78 9.47
CA PRO A 55 -38.32 14.34 10.49
C PRO A 55 -38.86 15.56 11.26
N PRO A 56 -38.13 16.06 12.29
CA PRO A 56 -38.21 17.46 12.68
C PRO A 56 -36.91 18.21 12.36
N LYS A 57 -37.08 19.31 11.63
CA LYS A 57 -36.08 20.34 11.35
C LYS A 57 -36.31 21.45 12.39
N GLU A 58 -35.38 21.64 13.33
CA GLU A 58 -35.33 22.87 14.13
C GLU A 58 -33.95 23.50 13.97
N SER A 59 -33.98 24.75 13.51
CA SER A 59 -32.83 25.54 13.13
C SER A 59 -32.42 26.38 14.32
N GLU A 60 -31.20 26.23 14.83
CA GLU A 60 -30.58 27.28 15.65
C GLU A 60 -29.27 27.72 15.00
N VAL A 61 -29.24 29.03 14.71
CA VAL A 61 -28.21 29.73 13.95
C VAL A 61 -26.93 29.81 14.78
N ARG A 62 -25.91 29.03 14.40
CA ARG A 62 -24.53 29.29 14.78
C ARG A 62 -23.79 29.82 13.56
N ALA A 63 -23.18 30.99 13.72
CA ALA A 63 -22.38 31.68 12.72
C ALA A 63 -21.60 30.68 11.86
N GLN A 64 -21.84 30.68 10.54
CA GLN A 64 -21.11 29.84 9.61
C GLN A 64 -19.62 30.19 9.73
N PRO A 65 -18.76 29.28 10.20
CA PRO A 65 -17.35 29.37 9.87
C PRO A 65 -17.27 29.36 8.34
N ALA A 66 -16.36 30.15 7.78
CA ALA A 66 -16.06 30.13 6.35
C ALA A 66 -16.06 28.68 5.81
N PRO A 67 -16.56 28.45 4.58
CA PRO A 67 -16.72 27.11 4.04
C PRO A 67 -15.45 26.30 4.29
N PRO A 68 -15.56 25.06 4.80
CA PRO A 68 -14.38 24.22 4.99
C PRO A 68 -13.67 24.17 3.65
N LYS A 69 -12.41 24.63 3.62
CA LYS A 69 -11.54 24.52 2.45
C LYS A 69 -11.65 23.07 2.00
N ALA A 70 -12.22 22.85 0.80
CA ALA A 70 -12.31 21.52 0.24
C ALA A 70 -10.92 20.88 0.36
N PRO A 71 -10.81 19.65 0.90
CA PRO A 71 -9.51 19.03 1.11
C PRO A 71 -8.77 19.03 -0.22
N VAL A 72 -7.59 19.64 -0.23
CA VAL A 72 -6.75 19.73 -1.43
C VAL A 72 -6.48 18.30 -1.90
N SER A 73 -7.12 17.92 -3.00
CA SER A 73 -6.95 16.60 -3.58
C SER A 73 -5.58 16.53 -4.24
N ILE A 74 -4.84 15.46 -3.94
CA ILE A 74 -3.53 15.23 -4.55
C ILE A 74 -3.75 14.62 -5.94
N PRO A 75 -3.06 15.12 -6.98
CA PRO A 75 -3.26 14.66 -8.35
C PRO A 75 -3.01 13.15 -8.48
N VAL A 76 -3.97 12.47 -9.10
CA VAL A 76 -3.84 11.09 -9.54
C VAL A 76 -3.39 11.09 -11.00
N ILE A 77 -2.27 10.44 -11.30
CA ILE A 77 -1.69 10.38 -12.65
C ILE A 77 -1.44 8.93 -13.06
N SER A 78 -1.44 8.65 -14.37
CA SER A 78 -0.99 7.35 -14.86
C SER A 78 0.52 7.22 -14.66
N ARG A 79 1.00 5.99 -14.48
CA ARG A 79 2.45 5.71 -14.36
C ARG A 79 3.29 6.24 -15.52
N PHE A 80 2.69 6.38 -16.70
CA PHE A 80 3.33 6.84 -17.94
C PHE A 80 3.42 8.37 -18.03
N ASP A 81 2.53 9.09 -17.35
CA ASP A 81 2.49 10.56 -17.35
C ASP A 81 3.41 11.16 -16.26
N ALA A 82 3.98 10.32 -15.41
CA ALA A 82 4.85 10.76 -14.34
C ALA A 82 6.20 11.28 -14.89
N LYS A 83 6.61 12.46 -14.40
CA LYS A 83 7.87 13.11 -14.79
C LYS A 83 9.09 12.23 -14.49
N PRO A 84 10.20 12.37 -15.25
CA PRO A 84 11.46 11.73 -14.90
C PRO A 84 12.03 12.35 -13.61
N GLY A 85 12.72 11.55 -12.80
CA GLY A 85 13.30 11.99 -11.53
C GLY A 85 13.40 10.88 -10.49
N TYR A 86 13.79 11.26 -9.27
CA TYR A 86 13.81 10.39 -8.11
C TYR A 86 12.49 10.49 -7.34
N TYR A 87 11.92 9.35 -6.98
CA TYR A 87 10.64 9.25 -6.28
C TYR A 87 10.76 8.27 -5.12
N LEU A 88 9.96 8.51 -4.09
CA LEU A 88 9.79 7.61 -2.96
C LEU A 88 8.34 7.14 -2.92
N GLN A 89 8.11 5.86 -3.11
CA GLN A 89 6.79 5.26 -2.99
C GLN A 89 6.59 4.79 -1.54
N ALA A 90 5.53 5.28 -0.90
CA ALA A 90 5.18 4.88 0.46
C ALA A 90 4.47 3.52 0.54
N GLY A 91 3.70 3.17 -0.50
CA GLY A 91 2.93 1.93 -0.53
C GLY A 91 2.17 1.75 -1.85
N ALA A 92 1.33 0.72 -1.90
CA ALA A 92 0.40 0.47 -2.99
C ALA A 92 -0.95 0.09 -2.37
N PHE A 93 -2.00 0.84 -2.72
CA PHE A 93 -3.33 0.69 -2.16
C PHE A 93 -4.31 0.27 -3.26
N SER A 94 -5.29 -0.55 -2.92
CA SER A 94 -6.40 -0.89 -3.83
C SER A 94 -7.48 0.20 -3.89
N SER A 95 -7.58 1.03 -2.85
CA SER A 95 -8.51 2.17 -2.77
C SER A 95 -7.79 3.49 -3.04
N GLU A 96 -8.38 4.31 -3.91
CA GLU A 96 -7.91 5.67 -4.21
C GLU A 96 -7.97 6.55 -2.96
N GLU A 97 -9.06 6.48 -2.20
CA GLU A 97 -9.26 7.30 -1.01
C GLU A 97 -8.16 7.07 0.04
N ASN A 98 -7.80 5.80 0.26
CA ASN A 98 -6.71 5.43 1.16
C ASN A 98 -5.36 5.95 0.66
N ALA A 99 -5.12 5.87 -0.67
CA ALA A 99 -3.91 6.42 -1.26
C ALA A 99 -3.86 7.95 -1.15
N GLN A 100 -4.99 8.64 -1.33
CA GLN A 100 -5.07 10.09 -1.18
C GLN A 100 -4.86 10.52 0.28
N ARG A 101 -5.42 9.80 1.25
CA ARG A 101 -5.16 10.04 2.69
C ARG A 101 -3.67 9.95 3.01
N MET A 102 -3.04 8.84 2.63
CA MET A 102 -1.61 8.63 2.81
C MET A 102 -0.79 9.70 2.08
N ALA A 103 -1.18 10.08 0.87
CA ALA A 103 -0.50 11.12 0.12
C ALA A 103 -0.55 12.48 0.83
N ARG A 104 -1.69 12.82 1.47
CA ARG A 104 -1.83 14.09 2.23
C ARG A 104 -0.90 14.10 3.44
N GLU A 105 -0.87 13.00 4.20
CA GLU A 105 0.03 12.85 5.35
C GLU A 105 1.51 13.01 4.93
N ILE A 106 1.89 12.42 3.79
CA ILE A 106 3.25 12.56 3.24
C ILE A 106 3.53 13.99 2.80
N ALA A 107 2.56 14.66 2.16
CA ALA A 107 2.72 16.03 1.69
C ALA A 107 2.94 17.01 2.85
N GLU A 108 2.20 16.83 3.95
CA GLU A 108 2.33 17.64 5.16
C GLU A 108 3.70 17.46 5.83
N ALA A 109 4.20 16.21 5.90
CA ALA A 109 5.46 15.91 6.57
C ALA A 109 6.70 16.26 5.74
N THR A 110 6.68 15.96 4.44
CA THR A 110 7.86 16.16 3.58
C THR A 110 7.96 17.56 3.01
N ARG A 111 6.87 18.35 3.05
CA ARG A 111 6.72 19.65 2.35
C ARG A 111 7.08 19.55 0.85
N GLY A 112 7.07 18.34 0.31
CA GLY A 112 7.47 18.03 -1.05
C GLY A 112 6.27 17.91 -1.98
N SER A 113 6.55 17.82 -3.28
CA SER A 113 5.53 17.42 -4.25
C SER A 113 5.16 15.95 -4.01
N VAL A 114 3.87 15.67 -3.93
CA VAL A 114 3.34 14.31 -3.80
C VAL A 114 2.35 14.08 -4.93
N VAL A 115 2.38 12.88 -5.50
CA VAL A 115 1.47 12.43 -6.55
C VAL A 115 0.97 11.03 -6.22
N VAL A 116 -0.26 10.71 -6.60
CA VAL A 116 -0.76 9.34 -6.55
C VAL A 116 -0.65 8.74 -7.94
N VAL A 117 0.09 7.66 -8.08
CA VAL A 117 0.26 7.00 -9.37
C VAL A 117 -0.72 5.83 -9.48
N ARG A 118 -1.63 5.94 -10.44
CA ARG A 118 -2.51 4.84 -10.84
C ARG A 118 -1.74 3.89 -11.74
N ASP A 119 -1.79 2.61 -11.39
CA ASP A 119 -1.11 1.52 -12.10
C ASP A 119 -2.02 0.29 -12.13
N GLN A 120 -1.76 -0.63 -13.05
CA GLN A 120 -2.50 -1.88 -13.19
C GLN A 120 -1.49 -3.03 -13.25
N ASN A 121 -1.79 -4.14 -12.56
CA ASN A 121 -0.99 -5.36 -12.68
C ASN A 121 -1.40 -6.17 -13.92
N ASP A 122 -0.68 -7.26 -14.20
CA ASP A 122 -0.92 -8.12 -15.37
C ASP A 122 -2.29 -8.84 -15.32
N HIS A 123 -2.90 -8.92 -14.14
CA HIS A 123 -4.24 -9.50 -13.92
C HIS A 123 -5.37 -8.45 -14.03
N GLY A 124 -5.07 -7.21 -14.39
CA GLY A 124 -6.06 -6.15 -14.52
C GLY A 124 -6.46 -5.46 -13.20
N ALA A 125 -5.90 -5.85 -12.06
CA ALA A 125 -6.16 -5.17 -10.79
C ALA A 125 -5.48 -3.81 -10.74
N VAL A 126 -6.24 -2.78 -10.35
CA VAL A 126 -5.79 -1.38 -10.27
C VAL A 126 -5.26 -1.08 -8.88
N PHE A 127 -4.12 -0.38 -8.83
CA PHE A 127 -3.49 0.06 -7.59
C PHE A 127 -3.12 1.54 -7.67
N PHE A 128 -3.19 2.19 -6.52
CA PHE A 128 -2.85 3.59 -6.32
C PHE A 128 -1.60 3.66 -5.45
N LYS A 129 -0.55 4.29 -5.98
CA LYS A 129 0.78 4.34 -5.38
C LYS A 129 1.11 5.78 -5.00
N PRO A 130 0.95 6.20 -3.73
CA PRO A 130 1.37 7.52 -3.30
C PRO A 130 2.90 7.62 -3.36
N GLN A 131 3.37 8.66 -4.03
CA GLN A 131 4.77 8.91 -4.31
C GLN A 131 5.14 10.35 -3.96
N ALA A 132 6.19 10.52 -3.16
CA ALA A 132 6.82 11.81 -2.96
C ALA A 132 7.91 12.03 -4.03
N GLY A 133 7.95 13.22 -4.60
CA GLY A 133 8.88 13.62 -5.66
C GLY A 133 8.17 14.32 -6.83
N PRO A 134 8.91 14.71 -7.87
CA PRO A 134 10.31 14.34 -8.13
C PRO A 134 11.29 15.09 -7.23
N TYR A 135 12.25 14.37 -6.65
CA TYR A 135 13.41 14.97 -5.99
C TYR A 135 14.50 15.31 -7.01
N PRO A 136 15.22 16.44 -6.82
CA PRO A 136 16.24 16.90 -7.76
C PRO A 136 17.52 16.04 -7.75
N SER A 137 17.80 15.36 -6.63
CA SER A 137 19.01 14.56 -6.45
C SER A 137 18.74 13.31 -5.63
N LEU A 138 19.67 12.35 -5.69
CA LEU A 138 19.62 11.15 -4.85
C LEU A 138 19.68 11.52 -3.37
N SER A 139 20.52 12.49 -2.99
CA SER A 139 20.65 12.96 -1.60
C SER A 139 19.32 13.49 -1.05
N ALA A 140 18.62 14.34 -1.81
CA ALA A 140 17.32 14.87 -1.41
C ALA A 140 16.26 13.77 -1.25
N ALA A 141 16.34 12.72 -2.09
CA ALA A 141 15.46 11.57 -1.96
C ALA A 141 15.81 10.68 -0.75
N VAL A 142 17.07 10.59 -0.34
CA VAL A 142 17.47 9.90 0.91
C VAL A 142 16.98 10.65 2.14
N GLU A 143 17.04 11.99 2.13
CA GLU A 143 16.44 12.82 3.19
C GLU A 143 14.93 12.63 3.26
N GLY A 144 14.25 12.61 2.12
CA GLY A 144 12.84 12.27 2.02
C GLY A 144 12.54 10.89 2.61
N GLU A 145 13.39 9.89 2.33
CA GLU A 145 13.23 8.54 2.85
C GLU A 145 13.28 8.51 4.39
N ALA A 146 14.21 9.26 4.98
CA ALA A 146 14.32 9.40 6.42
C ALA A 146 13.06 10.04 7.03
N MET A 147 12.44 11.01 6.35
CA MET A 147 11.19 11.62 6.80
C MET A 147 10.02 10.64 6.74
N LEU A 148 9.88 9.88 5.64
CA LEU A 148 8.86 8.84 5.55
C LEU A 148 9.02 7.77 6.64
N LYS A 149 10.27 7.36 6.95
CA LYS A 149 10.54 6.42 8.04
C LYS A 149 10.16 6.97 9.41
N LYS A 150 10.43 8.25 9.67
CA LYS A 150 10.01 8.92 10.92
C LYS A 150 8.50 8.95 11.10
N MET A 151 7.73 8.97 10.00
CA MET A 151 6.26 8.86 10.03
C MET A 151 5.74 7.44 10.24
N GLY A 152 6.60 6.42 10.32
CA GLY A 152 6.20 5.02 10.46
C GLY A 152 6.09 4.25 9.14
N ILE A 153 6.41 4.87 8.00
CA ILE A 153 6.50 4.15 6.72
C ILE A 153 7.82 3.40 6.72
N THR A 154 7.79 2.12 7.13
CA THR A 154 8.99 1.33 7.43
C THR A 154 9.80 0.96 6.18
N LYS A 155 9.14 0.79 5.03
CA LYS A 155 9.76 0.32 3.78
C LYS A 155 9.39 1.20 2.58
N PRO A 156 9.81 2.49 2.56
CA PRO A 156 9.64 3.32 1.39
C PRO A 156 10.45 2.73 0.22
N ARG A 157 9.83 2.62 -0.95
CA ARG A 157 10.49 2.10 -2.16
C ARG A 157 11.05 3.25 -2.99
N PHE A 158 12.35 3.20 -3.24
CA PHE A 158 13.02 4.14 -4.12
C PHE A 158 12.73 3.84 -5.61
N ILE A 159 12.33 4.84 -6.37
CA ILE A 159 12.03 4.73 -7.80
C ILE A 159 12.81 5.79 -8.56
N ARG A 160 13.58 5.36 -9.56
CA ARG A 160 14.22 6.25 -10.54
C ARG A 160 13.45 6.17 -11.85
N ARG A 161 12.83 7.27 -12.27
CA ARG A 161 12.18 7.39 -13.58
C ARG A 161 13.08 8.14 -14.55
N SER A 162 13.30 7.57 -15.71
CA SER A 162 13.97 8.22 -16.85
C SER A 162 12.98 8.38 -18.00
N LYS A 163 13.25 9.32 -18.92
CA LYS A 163 12.48 9.42 -20.17
C LYS A 163 12.61 8.09 -20.92
N LYS A 164 11.50 7.52 -21.36
CA LYS A 164 11.53 6.35 -22.24
C LYS A 164 12.12 6.80 -23.57
N LYS A 165 13.17 6.11 -24.05
CA LYS A 165 13.73 6.35 -25.38
C LYS A 165 12.73 5.75 -26.38
N THR A 166 11.92 6.59 -27.00
CA THR A 166 11.13 6.19 -28.17
C THR A 166 12.12 5.92 -29.29
N GLN A 167 12.17 4.68 -29.76
CA GLN A 167 12.93 4.28 -30.96
C GLN A 167 12.06 4.47 -32.20
#